data_AF-A0A3C0IWQ8-F1
#
_entry.id   AF-A0A3C0IWQ8-F1
#
_cell.length_a   1.000
_cell.length_b   1.000
_cell.length_c   1.000
_cell.angle_alpha   90.00
_cell.angle_beta   90.00
_cell.angle_gamma   90.00
#
_symmetry.space_group_name_H-M   'P 1'
#
loop_
_entity.id
_entity.type
_entity.pdbx_description
1 polymer ?
#
loop_
_entity_poly.entity_id
_entity_poly.type
_entity_poly.pdbx_seq_one_letter_code
_entity_poly.pdbx_strand_id
1 'polypeptide(L)'
;MLLAADFKEKVWGGRRLESWFEEMPAEPAPIGEAWVLSAHPCGPTTVTNGPLAGRTLSELYDDFPLLIKVLSSEDDLSVQVHPSDDYPRLRAGESGKSEVWLVLDAAPGASIIYGLAEGVTPDSLRRALERAQHDVMDCFRRVQVAAGDLVPVPPGTVHALGAGLIVAEVQQSSNTTYRLWDYGRPGTDGKPRKLHVEQALEVASYSPPPAITRPCTLGLEANTPQLMHSFARFDVWRATCSGQWHRTAPASPPTPPSSP
;
A
#
# COMPACT_ATOMS: atom_id res chain seq x y z
N MET A 1 7.62 5.94 -21.54
CA MET A 1 6.50 6.72 -21.00
C MET A 1 6.86 7.12 -19.59
N LEU A 2 6.86 8.41 -19.30
CA LEU A 2 7.04 8.97 -17.96
C LEU A 2 5.68 9.47 -17.46
N LEU A 3 5.44 9.34 -16.16
CA LEU A 3 4.18 9.71 -15.52
C LEU A 3 4.45 10.78 -14.45
N ALA A 4 3.59 11.80 -14.40
CA ALA A 4 3.57 12.75 -13.29
C ALA A 4 2.88 12.10 -12.08
N ALA A 5 3.49 12.25 -10.91
CA ALA A 5 2.88 11.79 -9.67
C ALA A 5 1.68 12.66 -9.29
N ASP A 6 0.64 12.04 -8.76
CA ASP A 6 -0.52 12.71 -8.20
C ASP A 6 -0.43 12.68 -6.67
N PHE A 7 -0.21 13.86 -6.07
CA PHE A 7 0.09 13.99 -4.65
C PHE A 7 -1.17 14.15 -3.80
N LYS A 8 -1.21 13.49 -2.64
CA LYS A 8 -2.35 13.54 -1.71
C LYS A 8 -1.92 14.09 -0.36
N GLU A 9 -2.63 15.13 0.07
CA GLU A 9 -2.55 15.61 1.45
C GLU A 9 -3.12 14.58 2.42
N LYS A 10 -2.43 14.41 3.54
CA LYS A 10 -2.81 13.50 4.62
C LYS A 10 -2.43 14.12 5.96
N VAL A 11 -3.27 13.90 6.97
CA VAL A 11 -3.01 14.38 8.35
C VAL A 11 -1.74 13.81 8.98
N TRP A 12 -1.24 12.71 8.45
CA TRP A 12 0.00 12.04 8.86
C TRP A 12 1.17 12.31 7.91
N GLY A 13 0.92 13.07 6.84
CA GLY A 13 1.91 13.43 5.84
C GLY A 13 2.73 14.64 6.24
N GLY A 14 3.69 14.99 5.39
CA GLY A 14 4.50 16.18 5.54
C GLY A 14 5.36 16.41 4.30
N ARG A 15 6.66 16.65 4.46
CA ARG A 15 7.54 17.12 3.37
C ARG A 15 8.72 16.21 3.04
N ARG A 16 8.90 15.09 3.74
CA ARG A 16 10.02 14.16 3.47
C ARG A 16 10.12 13.66 2.01
N LEU A 17 9.02 13.66 1.26
CA LEU A 17 9.02 13.30 -0.16
C LEU A 17 9.75 14.31 -1.07
N GLU A 18 10.10 15.51 -0.60
CA GLU A 18 10.85 16.50 -1.40
C GLU A 18 12.23 16.00 -1.81
N SER A 19 12.79 15.06 -1.04
CA SER A 19 14.05 14.39 -1.38
C SER A 19 13.91 13.30 -2.45
N TRP A 20 12.67 12.93 -2.81
CA TRP A 20 12.35 11.84 -3.74
C TRP A 20 11.73 12.32 -5.06
N PHE A 21 11.19 13.53 -5.09
CA PHE A 21 10.52 14.11 -6.27
C PHE A 21 11.09 15.49 -6.57
N GLU A 22 11.38 15.77 -7.84
CA GLU A 22 11.91 17.07 -8.28
C GLU A 22 10.89 18.20 -8.08
N GLU A 23 9.60 17.91 -8.28
CA GLU A 23 8.50 18.85 -8.14
C GLU A 23 7.46 18.30 -7.16
N MET A 24 7.09 19.10 -6.16
CA MET A 24 6.02 18.82 -5.21
C MET A 24 5.05 20.01 -5.10
N PRO A 25 3.80 19.79 -4.68
CA PRO A 25 2.88 20.87 -4.36
C PRO A 25 3.53 21.86 -3.37
N ALA A 26 3.27 23.15 -3.57
CA ALA A 26 3.79 24.22 -2.73
C ALA A 26 3.33 24.09 -1.27
N GLU A 27 4.09 24.68 -0.36
CA GLU A 27 3.75 24.73 1.06
C GLU A 27 2.43 25.49 1.32
N PRO A 28 1.71 25.18 2.43
CA PRO A 28 2.05 24.25 3.51
C PRO A 28 1.29 22.92 3.45
N ALA A 29 1.28 22.23 2.30
CA ALA A 29 0.55 20.96 2.14
C ALA A 29 1.28 19.76 2.79
N PRO A 30 0.68 19.07 3.79
CA PRO A 30 1.26 17.85 4.39
C PRO A 30 1.01 16.66 3.46
N ILE A 31 1.99 16.34 2.61
CA ILE A 31 1.85 15.29 1.61
C ILE A 31 2.19 13.94 2.24
N GLY A 32 1.22 13.01 2.22
CA GLY A 32 1.41 11.65 2.72
C GLY A 32 1.57 10.61 1.63
N GLU A 33 0.99 10.85 0.44
CA GLU A 33 1.03 9.89 -0.66
C GLU A 33 1.42 10.60 -1.97
N ALA A 34 2.24 9.95 -2.78
CA ALA A 34 2.45 10.26 -4.19
C ALA A 34 2.01 9.04 -5.01
N TRP A 35 0.94 9.17 -5.78
CA TRP A 35 0.48 8.11 -6.67
C TRP A 35 1.29 8.21 -7.96
N VAL A 36 2.23 7.29 -8.16
CA VAL A 36 3.23 7.36 -9.25
C VAL A 36 2.82 6.55 -10.47
N LEU A 37 1.88 5.63 -10.31
CA LEU A 37 1.26 4.89 -11.41
C LEU A 37 -0.18 4.55 -11.02
N SER A 38 -1.15 5.17 -11.70
CA SER A 38 -2.56 4.98 -11.38
C SER A 38 -3.45 5.26 -12.58
N ALA A 39 -4.38 4.34 -12.88
CA ALA A 39 -5.57 4.63 -13.69
C ALA A 39 -6.82 4.79 -12.81
N HIS A 40 -6.68 4.75 -11.48
CA HIS A 40 -7.81 4.76 -10.57
C HIS A 40 -8.50 6.14 -10.57
N PRO A 41 -9.85 6.22 -10.63
CA PRO A 41 -10.58 7.49 -10.79
C PRO A 41 -10.27 8.57 -9.74
N CYS A 42 -9.89 8.17 -8.51
CA CYS A 42 -9.53 9.11 -7.44
C CYS A 42 -8.16 9.81 -7.60
N GLY A 43 -7.36 9.41 -8.57
CA GLY A 43 -6.02 9.96 -8.80
C GLY A 43 -5.33 9.35 -10.01
N PRO A 44 -5.84 9.56 -11.24
CA PRO A 44 -5.18 9.05 -12.43
C PRO A 44 -3.90 9.84 -12.73
N THR A 45 -2.82 9.13 -13.07
CA THR A 45 -1.52 9.75 -13.41
C THR A 45 -1.45 10.15 -14.88
N THR A 46 -0.81 11.28 -15.18
CA THR A 46 -0.70 11.86 -16.54
C THR A 46 0.64 11.58 -17.18
N VAL A 47 0.65 11.22 -18.47
CA VAL A 47 1.88 11.04 -19.25
C VAL A 47 2.55 12.39 -19.49
N THR A 48 3.85 12.50 -19.21
CA THR A 48 4.60 13.77 -19.30
C THR A 48 5.46 13.88 -20.55
N ASN A 49 5.62 12.82 -21.34
CA ASN A 49 6.50 12.84 -22.50
C ASN A 49 6.01 12.03 -23.71
N GLY A 50 6.57 12.35 -24.88
CA GLY A 50 6.29 11.66 -26.13
C GLY A 50 4.89 11.93 -26.70
N PRO A 51 4.43 11.12 -27.69
CA PRO A 51 3.18 11.35 -28.41
C PRO A 51 1.89 11.23 -27.57
N LEU A 52 1.99 10.63 -26.38
CA LEU A 52 0.87 10.45 -25.45
C LEU A 52 0.85 11.50 -24.33
N ALA A 53 1.78 12.47 -24.35
CA ALA A 53 1.85 13.52 -23.32
C ALA A 53 0.52 14.25 -23.16
N GLY A 54 0.14 14.50 -21.91
CA GLY A 54 -1.14 15.12 -21.54
C GLY A 54 -2.31 14.15 -21.38
N ARG A 55 -2.17 12.90 -21.84
CA ARG A 55 -3.19 11.85 -21.59
C ARG A 55 -3.01 11.21 -20.22
N THR A 56 -4.11 10.88 -19.57
CA THR A 56 -4.11 10.12 -18.31
C THR A 56 -3.99 8.63 -18.55
N LEU A 57 -3.48 7.87 -17.58
CA LEU A 57 -3.40 6.41 -17.69
C LEU A 57 -4.79 5.78 -17.84
N SER A 58 -5.83 6.35 -17.24
CA SER A 58 -7.24 5.94 -17.40
C SER A 58 -7.81 6.17 -18.80
N GLU A 59 -7.29 7.14 -19.57
CA GLU A 59 -7.66 7.31 -20.98
C GLU A 59 -6.94 6.32 -21.90
N LEU A 60 -5.87 5.70 -21.41
CA LEU A 60 -5.05 4.74 -22.16
C LEU A 60 -5.44 3.30 -21.85
N TYR A 61 -5.99 3.05 -20.66
CA TYR A 61 -6.34 1.73 -20.16
C TYR A 61 -7.62 1.84 -19.31
N ASP A 62 -8.68 1.14 -19.72
CA ASP A 62 -9.96 1.15 -19.01
C ASP A 62 -9.87 0.47 -17.63
N ASP A 63 -9.23 -0.70 -17.56
CA ASP A 63 -9.13 -1.54 -16.34
C ASP A 63 -7.67 -1.84 -15.97
N PHE A 64 -6.86 -0.79 -15.73
CA PHE A 64 -5.48 -1.00 -15.33
C PHE A 64 -5.41 -1.63 -13.91
N PRO A 65 -4.75 -2.79 -13.73
CA PRO A 65 -4.95 -3.65 -12.55
C PRO A 65 -4.19 -3.20 -11.30
N LEU A 66 -3.24 -2.27 -11.44
CA LEU A 66 -2.33 -1.86 -10.37
C LEU A 66 -2.45 -0.38 -10.02
N LEU A 67 -2.18 -0.08 -8.76
CA LEU A 67 -1.89 1.24 -8.27
C LEU A 67 -0.53 1.19 -7.56
N ILE A 68 0.40 2.06 -7.94
CA ILE A 68 1.71 2.17 -7.28
C ILE A 68 1.82 3.55 -6.65
N LYS A 69 2.21 3.57 -5.38
CA LYS A 69 2.38 4.78 -4.60
C LYS A 69 3.74 4.81 -3.91
N VAL A 70 4.19 6.01 -3.59
CA VAL A 70 5.20 6.26 -2.56
C VAL A 70 4.50 6.94 -1.39
N LEU A 71 4.56 6.34 -0.20
CA LEU A 71 3.97 6.89 1.01
C LEU A 71 5.09 7.39 1.92
N SER A 72 4.84 8.52 2.59
CA SER A 72 5.73 9.06 3.62
C SER A 72 4.93 9.39 4.87
N SER A 73 5.25 8.70 5.97
CA SER A 73 4.61 8.91 7.27
C SER A 73 5.50 9.77 8.17
N GLU A 74 5.00 10.97 8.50
CA GLU A 74 5.57 11.79 9.59
C GLU A 74 4.88 11.52 10.92
N ASP A 75 3.63 11.05 10.88
CA ASP A 75 2.88 10.51 12.02
C ASP A 75 2.30 9.13 11.65
N ASP A 76 1.79 8.40 12.64
CA ASP A 76 1.22 7.06 12.45
C ASP A 76 0.04 7.10 11.47
N LEU A 77 -0.06 6.17 10.54
CA LEU A 77 -1.26 5.98 9.73
C LEU A 77 -2.37 5.35 10.58
N SER A 78 -3.61 5.50 10.13
CA SER A 78 -4.73 4.82 10.79
C SER A 78 -4.57 3.30 10.71
N VAL A 79 -4.93 2.60 11.79
CA VAL A 79 -5.02 1.14 11.79
C VAL A 79 -6.19 0.71 10.92
N GLN A 80 -5.92 -0.12 9.94
CA GLN A 80 -6.87 -0.44 8.87
C GLN A 80 -6.74 -1.88 8.39
N VAL A 81 -7.71 -2.30 7.59
CA VAL A 81 -7.74 -3.60 6.94
C VAL A 81 -8.45 -3.48 5.59
N HIS A 82 -8.06 -4.35 4.67
CA HIS A 82 -8.57 -4.38 3.30
C HIS A 82 -9.37 -5.67 3.03
N PRO A 83 -10.51 -5.59 2.33
CA PRO A 83 -11.27 -6.78 1.93
C PRO A 83 -10.60 -7.55 0.79
N SER A 84 -10.97 -8.81 0.64
CA SER A 84 -10.72 -9.62 -0.56
C SER A 84 -11.73 -9.28 -1.66
N ASP A 85 -11.47 -9.72 -2.90
CA ASP A 85 -12.34 -9.46 -4.06
C ASP A 85 -13.74 -10.11 -3.95
N ASP A 86 -13.88 -11.18 -3.16
CA ASP A 86 -15.12 -11.93 -2.96
C ASP A 86 -15.97 -11.40 -1.79
N TYR A 87 -15.55 -10.30 -1.16
CA TYR A 87 -16.25 -9.74 -0.01
C TYR A 87 -17.64 -9.18 -0.40
N PRO A 88 -18.75 -9.69 0.17
CA PRO A 88 -20.10 -9.41 -0.34
C PRO A 88 -20.59 -7.97 -0.12
N ARG A 89 -19.88 -7.17 0.70
CA ARG A 89 -20.25 -5.76 0.96
C ARG A 89 -19.38 -4.75 0.21
N LEU A 90 -18.57 -5.21 -0.75
CA LEU A 90 -17.94 -4.31 -1.72
C LEU A 90 -19.01 -3.53 -2.47
N ARG A 91 -18.81 -2.22 -2.59
CA ARG A 91 -19.72 -1.35 -3.35
C ARG A 91 -19.47 -1.48 -4.84
N ALA A 92 -20.43 -1.04 -5.65
CA ALA A 92 -20.22 -0.94 -7.09
C ALA A 92 -18.98 -0.09 -7.41
N GLY A 93 -18.04 -0.64 -8.17
CA GLY A 93 -16.77 -0.02 -8.52
C GLY A 93 -15.65 -0.21 -7.48
N GLU A 94 -15.91 -0.86 -6.34
CA GLU A 94 -14.87 -1.27 -5.40
C GLU A 94 -14.34 -2.67 -5.74
N SER A 95 -13.08 -2.90 -5.39
CA SER A 95 -12.42 -4.20 -5.46
C SER A 95 -11.70 -4.49 -4.15
N GLY A 96 -11.31 -5.75 -3.96
CA GLY A 96 -10.39 -6.15 -2.91
C GLY A 96 -9.03 -5.48 -3.07
N LYS A 97 -8.22 -5.54 -2.01
CA LYS A 97 -6.93 -4.85 -1.99
C LYS A 97 -5.88 -5.69 -1.27
N SER A 98 -5.06 -6.36 -2.08
CA SER A 98 -3.74 -6.84 -1.69
C SER A 98 -2.69 -5.77 -2.00
N GLU A 99 -1.68 -5.68 -1.15
CA GLU A 99 -0.58 -4.74 -1.30
C GLU A 99 0.75 -5.34 -0.83
N VAL A 100 1.85 -4.84 -1.38
CA VAL A 100 3.21 -5.14 -0.92
C VAL A 100 3.91 -3.83 -0.68
N TRP A 101 4.48 -3.65 0.51
CA TRP A 101 5.34 -2.52 0.82
C TRP A 101 6.80 -2.91 0.67
N LEU A 102 7.56 -2.08 -0.02
CA LEU A 102 9.02 -2.04 0.08
C LEU A 102 9.37 -0.82 0.94
N VAL A 103 10.00 -1.04 2.09
CA VAL A 103 10.49 0.05 2.94
C VAL A 103 11.68 0.71 2.25
N LEU A 104 11.51 1.97 1.86
CA LEU A 104 12.54 2.73 1.16
C LEU A 104 13.46 3.47 2.14
N ASP A 105 12.87 4.03 3.19
CA ASP A 105 13.57 4.72 4.27
C ASP A 105 12.87 4.46 5.60
N ALA A 106 13.64 4.36 6.69
CA ALA A 106 13.13 4.09 8.02
C ALA A 106 13.96 4.82 9.08
N ALA A 107 13.31 5.69 9.86
CA ALA A 107 13.92 6.32 11.01
C ALA A 107 14.32 5.26 12.08
N PRO A 108 15.31 5.54 12.95
CA PRO A 108 15.68 4.63 14.03
C PRO A 108 14.48 4.23 14.89
N GLY A 109 14.25 2.93 15.03
CA GLY A 109 13.13 2.38 15.80
C GLY A 109 11.76 2.45 15.12
N ALA A 110 11.69 2.89 13.86
CA ALA A 110 10.45 2.90 13.09
C ALA A 110 9.82 1.50 13.04
N SER A 111 8.49 1.48 13.06
CA SER A 111 7.73 0.24 13.17
C SER A 111 6.41 0.34 12.42
N ILE A 112 5.82 -0.81 12.14
CA ILE A 112 4.50 -0.95 11.55
C ILE A 112 3.59 -1.72 12.50
N ILE A 113 2.28 -1.51 12.39
CA ILE A 113 1.30 -2.49 12.83
C ILE A 113 1.13 -3.50 11.72
N TYR A 114 1.23 -4.78 12.06
CA TYR A 114 1.18 -5.85 11.06
C TYR A 114 0.62 -7.13 11.69
N GLY A 115 -0.69 -7.30 11.61
CA GLY A 115 -1.47 -8.35 12.28
C GLY A 115 -1.96 -7.94 13.67
N LEU A 116 -2.79 -8.80 14.24
CA LEU A 116 -3.28 -8.68 15.62
C LEU A 116 -2.26 -9.27 16.60
N ALA A 117 -2.28 -8.76 17.84
CA ALA A 117 -1.49 -9.32 18.93
C ALA A 117 -1.95 -10.75 19.28
N GLU A 118 -1.08 -11.52 19.91
CA GLU A 118 -1.38 -12.91 20.28
C GLU A 118 -2.58 -12.97 21.26
N GLY A 119 -3.49 -13.92 21.02
CA GLY A 119 -4.67 -14.12 21.86
C GLY A 119 -5.84 -13.14 21.61
N VAL A 120 -5.69 -12.17 20.71
CA VAL A 120 -6.79 -11.28 20.31
C VAL A 120 -7.87 -12.09 19.58
N THR A 121 -9.09 -12.03 20.10
CA THR A 121 -10.30 -12.61 19.51
C THR A 121 -11.21 -11.52 18.94
N PRO A 122 -12.17 -11.87 18.05
CA PRO A 122 -13.13 -10.90 17.53
C PRO A 122 -13.87 -10.12 18.62
N ASP A 123 -14.31 -10.81 19.67
CA ASP A 123 -15.01 -10.18 20.79
C ASP A 123 -14.10 -9.25 21.60
N SER A 124 -12.84 -9.62 21.81
CA SER A 124 -11.89 -8.76 22.52
C SER A 124 -11.57 -7.50 21.74
N LEU A 125 -11.36 -7.62 20.42
CA LEU A 125 -11.07 -6.50 19.53
C LEU A 125 -12.27 -5.56 19.44
N ARG A 126 -13.49 -6.10 19.27
CA ARG A 126 -14.73 -5.31 19.28
C ARG A 126 -14.88 -4.49 20.57
N ARG A 127 -14.71 -5.15 21.74
CA ARG A 127 -14.79 -4.45 23.04
C ARG A 127 -13.75 -3.35 23.18
N ALA A 128 -12.52 -3.57 22.72
CA ALA A 128 -11.47 -2.55 22.77
C ALA A 128 -11.80 -1.34 21.88
N LEU A 129 -12.30 -1.59 20.67
CA LEU A 129 -12.73 -0.53 19.73
C LEU A 129 -13.92 0.28 20.26
N GLU A 130 -14.90 -0.36 20.88
CA GLU A 130 -16.09 0.30 21.47
C GLU A 130 -15.74 1.19 22.65
N ARG A 131 -14.73 0.82 23.45
CA ARG A 131 -14.25 1.65 24.56
C ARG A 131 -13.50 2.88 24.09
N ALA A 132 -12.92 2.83 22.88
CA ALA A 132 -12.11 3.91 22.30
C ALA A 132 -11.01 4.43 23.26
N GLN A 133 -10.40 3.52 24.03
CA GLN A 133 -9.33 3.81 24.98
C GLN A 133 -7.96 3.45 24.39
N HIS A 134 -6.88 3.85 25.05
CA HIS A 134 -5.50 3.50 24.64
C HIS A 134 -5.24 1.98 24.58
N ASP A 135 -6.04 1.16 25.28
CA ASP A 135 -5.94 -0.30 25.29
C ASP A 135 -6.19 -0.94 23.91
N VAL A 136 -6.83 -0.22 22.98
CA VAL A 136 -7.00 -0.70 21.60
C VAL A 136 -5.66 -0.99 20.92
N MET A 137 -4.61 -0.25 21.27
CA MET A 137 -3.29 -0.44 20.68
C MET A 137 -2.63 -1.75 21.14
N ASP A 138 -3.01 -2.27 22.30
CA ASP A 138 -2.54 -3.56 22.81
C ASP A 138 -3.09 -4.74 22.00
N CYS A 139 -4.15 -4.51 21.21
CA CYS A 139 -4.70 -5.51 20.30
C CYS A 139 -3.87 -5.67 19.02
N PHE A 140 -2.89 -4.80 18.75
CA PHE A 140 -2.18 -4.74 17.49
C PHE A 140 -0.73 -5.21 17.64
N ARG A 141 -0.28 -6.07 16.71
CA ARG A 141 1.11 -6.53 16.71
C ARG A 141 1.99 -5.47 16.06
N ARG A 142 2.87 -4.88 16.86
CA ARG A 142 3.87 -3.91 16.38
C ARG A 142 5.18 -4.60 16.02
N VAL A 143 5.72 -4.28 14.84
CA VAL A 143 6.93 -4.90 14.29
C VAL A 143 7.89 -3.82 13.82
N GLN A 144 9.13 -3.84 14.28
CA GLN A 144 10.17 -2.95 13.76
C GLN A 144 10.56 -3.35 12.34
N VAL A 145 10.80 -2.34 11.51
CA VAL A 145 11.20 -2.50 10.11
C VAL A 145 12.41 -1.63 9.80
N ALA A 146 13.15 -2.00 8.77
CA ALA A 146 14.29 -1.25 8.27
C ALA A 146 14.19 -1.04 6.75
N ALA A 147 14.96 -0.08 6.23
CA ALA A 147 15.06 0.14 4.80
C ALA A 147 15.47 -1.15 4.06
N GLY A 148 14.73 -1.46 3.00
CA GLY A 148 14.79 -2.64 2.16
C GLY A 148 13.92 -3.82 2.62
N ASP A 149 13.27 -3.75 3.79
CA ASP A 149 12.27 -4.76 4.19
C ASP A 149 11.12 -4.79 3.19
N LEU A 150 10.68 -6.00 2.82
CA LEU A 150 9.53 -6.23 1.96
C LEU A 150 8.41 -6.90 2.77
N VAL A 151 7.26 -6.23 2.83
CA VAL A 151 6.13 -6.57 3.69
C VAL A 151 4.91 -6.88 2.82
N PRO A 152 4.56 -8.16 2.63
CA PRO A 152 3.33 -8.53 1.94
C PRO A 152 2.10 -8.32 2.82
N VAL A 153 1.08 -7.64 2.34
CA VAL A 153 -0.15 -7.38 3.09
C VAL A 153 -1.32 -7.97 2.30
N PRO A 154 -1.63 -9.26 2.52
CA PRO A 154 -2.81 -9.87 1.92
C PRO A 154 -4.10 -9.26 2.51
N PRO A 155 -5.23 -9.37 1.78
CA PRO A 155 -6.53 -8.99 2.30
C PRO A 155 -6.81 -9.61 3.68
N GLY A 156 -7.47 -8.85 4.53
CA GLY A 156 -7.76 -9.20 5.91
C GLY A 156 -6.63 -8.94 6.91
N THR A 157 -5.42 -8.63 6.46
CA THR A 157 -4.33 -8.25 7.39
C THR A 157 -4.62 -6.90 8.02
N VAL A 158 -4.72 -6.84 9.36
CA VAL A 158 -4.78 -5.56 10.09
C VAL A 158 -3.39 -4.91 10.06
N HIS A 159 -3.29 -3.67 9.59
CA HIS A 159 -1.99 -3.03 9.39
C HIS A 159 -2.04 -1.50 9.53
N ALA A 160 -0.87 -0.90 9.74
CA ALA A 160 -0.62 0.54 9.62
C ALA A 160 0.88 0.80 9.46
N LEU A 161 1.25 1.82 8.68
CA LEU A 161 2.60 2.39 8.75
C LEU A 161 2.70 3.25 10.01
N GLY A 162 3.75 3.06 10.81
CA GLY A 162 4.08 3.99 11.88
C GLY A 162 4.81 5.22 11.35
N ALA A 163 4.98 6.23 12.20
CA ALA A 163 5.77 7.42 11.90
C ALA A 163 7.22 7.09 11.50
N GLY A 164 7.81 7.93 10.65
CA GLY A 164 9.23 7.85 10.30
C GLY A 164 9.55 6.91 9.14
N LEU A 165 8.55 6.48 8.34
CA LEU A 165 8.74 5.57 7.21
C LEU A 165 8.54 6.28 5.86
N ILE A 166 9.27 5.82 4.85
CA ILE A 166 8.94 6.02 3.45
C ILE A 166 8.85 4.64 2.81
N VAL A 167 7.75 4.33 2.13
CA VAL A 167 7.54 3.02 1.48
C VAL A 167 7.08 3.18 0.04
N ALA A 168 7.49 2.26 -0.83
CA ALA A 168 6.81 2.02 -2.10
C ALA A 168 5.71 0.98 -1.86
N GLU A 169 4.46 1.33 -2.18
CA GLU A 169 3.29 0.47 -2.07
C GLU A 169 2.86 0.04 -3.48
N VAL A 170 3.00 -1.26 -3.77
CA VAL A 170 2.44 -1.89 -4.97
C VAL A 170 1.16 -2.59 -4.57
N GLN A 171 0.04 -2.22 -5.17
CA GLN A 171 -1.27 -2.75 -4.79
C GLN A 171 -2.17 -2.99 -5.99
N GLN A 172 -3.23 -3.77 -5.79
CA GLN A 172 -4.38 -3.78 -6.70
C GLN A 172 -4.88 -2.34 -6.91
N SER A 173 -5.41 -2.03 -8.11
CA SER A 173 -6.08 -0.76 -8.40
C SER A 173 -7.39 -0.65 -7.61
N SER A 174 -7.26 -0.33 -6.32
CA SER A 174 -8.34 -0.28 -5.33
C SER A 174 -8.04 0.80 -4.30
N ASN A 175 -9.07 1.55 -3.92
CA ASN A 175 -8.99 2.52 -2.82
C ASN A 175 -9.84 2.08 -1.60
N THR A 176 -10.25 0.81 -1.56
CA THR A 176 -11.12 0.27 -0.51
C THR A 176 -10.36 0.09 0.80
N THR A 177 -10.72 0.87 1.82
CA THR A 177 -10.05 0.84 3.13
C THR A 177 -11.06 0.86 4.27
N TYR A 178 -10.98 -0.14 5.16
CA TYR A 178 -11.77 -0.16 6.39
C TYR A 178 -10.89 0.19 7.58
N ARG A 179 -11.14 1.37 8.13
CA ARG A 179 -10.40 1.94 9.26
C ARG A 179 -10.93 1.43 10.59
N LEU A 180 -10.07 0.79 11.38
CA LEU A 180 -10.35 0.34 12.74
C LEU A 180 -10.13 1.46 13.75
N TRP A 181 -8.98 2.12 13.69
CA TRP A 181 -8.55 3.09 14.69
C TRP A 181 -7.81 4.26 14.05
N ASP A 182 -7.98 5.44 14.64
CA ASP A 182 -7.34 6.66 14.14
C ASP A 182 -6.92 7.64 15.23
N TYR A 183 -6.67 7.15 16.44
CA TYR A 183 -6.11 7.95 17.53
C TYR A 183 -6.99 9.14 17.96
N GLY A 184 -8.28 9.15 17.57
CA GLY A 184 -9.19 10.27 17.83
C GLY A 184 -8.80 11.59 17.18
N ARG A 185 -7.84 11.59 16.23
CA ARG A 185 -7.36 12.83 15.60
C ARG A 185 -8.31 13.36 14.54
N PRO A 186 -8.37 14.69 14.33
CA PRO A 186 -9.11 15.27 13.23
C PRO A 186 -8.44 14.95 11.87
N GLY A 187 -9.26 14.95 10.82
CA GLY A 187 -8.85 14.97 9.42
C GLY A 187 -8.31 16.35 9.00
N THR A 188 -7.91 16.47 7.73
CA THR A 188 -7.50 17.76 7.14
C THR A 188 -8.66 18.77 7.08
N ASP A 189 -9.90 18.29 7.19
CA ASP A 189 -11.12 19.08 7.29
C ASP A 189 -11.50 19.48 8.74
N GLY A 190 -10.66 19.13 9.72
CA GLY A 190 -10.88 19.40 11.14
C GLY A 190 -11.88 18.46 11.82
N LYS A 191 -12.42 17.44 11.14
CA LYS A 191 -13.41 16.50 11.70
C LYS A 191 -12.80 15.13 11.92
N PRO A 192 -13.25 14.35 12.92
CA PRO A 192 -12.79 12.97 13.08
C PRO A 192 -13.00 12.16 11.79
N ARG A 193 -11.97 11.43 11.36
CA ARG A 193 -12.08 10.62 10.14
C ARG A 193 -12.96 9.40 10.42
N LYS A 194 -13.73 9.01 9.41
CA LYS A 194 -14.68 7.90 9.51
C LYS A 194 -13.96 6.58 9.84
N LEU A 195 -14.46 5.90 10.88
CA LEU A 195 -14.15 4.51 11.20
C LEU A 195 -15.16 3.57 10.53
N HIS A 196 -14.72 2.36 10.23
CA HIS A 196 -15.48 1.31 9.54
C HIS A 196 -15.39 0.03 10.37
N VAL A 197 -15.80 0.09 11.65
CA VAL A 197 -15.55 -0.98 12.63
C VAL A 197 -16.20 -2.30 12.22
N GLU A 198 -17.49 -2.30 11.88
CA GLU A 198 -18.19 -3.51 11.39
C GLU A 198 -17.58 -4.04 10.08
N GLN A 199 -17.33 -3.10 9.16
CA GLN A 199 -16.38 -3.15 8.05
C GLN A 199 -15.22 -4.10 8.26
N ALA A 200 -14.37 -3.65 9.16
CA ALA A 200 -13.06 -4.16 9.43
C ALA A 200 -13.11 -5.47 10.22
N LEU A 201 -14.01 -5.59 11.20
CA LEU A 201 -14.14 -6.81 12.01
C LEU A 201 -14.54 -8.03 11.18
N GLU A 202 -15.36 -7.85 10.15
CA GLU A 202 -15.78 -8.94 9.27
C GLU A 202 -14.69 -9.42 8.32
N VAL A 203 -13.76 -8.55 7.92
CA VAL A 203 -12.69 -8.91 6.98
C VAL A 203 -11.37 -9.21 7.68
N ALA A 204 -11.20 -8.82 8.94
CA ALA A 204 -9.97 -9.02 9.68
C ALA A 204 -9.61 -10.51 9.83
N SER A 205 -8.38 -10.83 9.47
CA SER A 205 -7.75 -12.12 9.77
C SER A 205 -7.21 -12.10 11.19
N TYR A 206 -7.51 -13.17 11.94
CA TYR A 206 -6.98 -13.43 13.28
C TYR A 206 -5.80 -14.40 13.25
N SER A 207 -5.36 -14.78 12.05
CA SER A 207 -4.15 -15.57 11.83
C SER A 207 -2.93 -14.67 11.68
N PRO A 208 -1.72 -15.15 12.03
CA PRO A 208 -0.48 -14.41 11.76
C PRO A 208 -0.34 -14.07 10.27
N PRO A 209 0.09 -12.84 9.92
CA PRO A 209 0.31 -12.48 8.52
C PRO A 209 1.60 -13.13 7.97
N PRO A 210 1.83 -13.06 6.64
CA PRO A 210 3.05 -13.55 6.02
C PRO A 210 4.34 -13.00 6.66
N ALA A 211 5.46 -13.70 6.48
CA ALA A 211 6.75 -13.22 6.97
C ALA A 211 7.23 -12.00 6.19
N ILE A 212 7.87 -11.06 6.90
CA ILE A 212 8.60 -9.94 6.29
C ILE A 212 9.90 -10.47 5.69
N THR A 213 10.15 -10.17 4.42
CA THR A 213 11.42 -10.50 3.76
C THR A 213 12.42 -9.38 4.03
N ARG A 214 13.50 -9.67 4.75
CA ARG A 214 14.51 -8.66 5.12
C ARG A 214 15.66 -8.59 4.10
N PRO A 215 16.14 -7.40 3.73
CA PRO A 215 17.04 -7.15 2.60
C PRO A 215 18.48 -7.66 2.84
N CYS A 216 18.86 -8.00 4.07
CA CYS A 216 20.17 -8.58 4.36
C CYS A 216 20.31 -10.05 3.93
N THR A 217 19.26 -10.67 3.40
CA THR A 217 19.26 -12.12 3.10
C THR A 217 19.32 -12.47 1.61
N LEU A 218 19.21 -11.51 0.71
CA LEU A 218 19.14 -11.78 -0.73
C LEU A 218 20.24 -11.03 -1.48
N GLY A 219 21.36 -11.73 -1.71
CA GLY A 219 22.35 -11.29 -2.70
C GLY A 219 21.71 -11.35 -4.08
N LEU A 220 21.45 -10.19 -4.67
CA LEU A 220 20.89 -10.10 -6.02
C LEU A 220 22.02 -10.05 -7.04
N GLU A 221 22.10 -11.06 -7.89
CA GLU A 221 22.93 -11.00 -9.08
C GLU A 221 22.45 -9.87 -10.01
N ALA A 222 23.41 -9.12 -10.53
CA ALA A 222 23.12 -8.01 -11.42
C ALA A 222 22.35 -8.48 -12.66
N ASN A 223 21.30 -7.75 -13.01
CA ASN A 223 20.41 -7.99 -14.14
C ASN A 223 19.63 -9.31 -14.08
N THR A 224 19.57 -9.96 -12.92
CA THR A 224 18.76 -11.18 -12.70
C THR A 224 17.55 -10.82 -11.81
N PRO A 225 16.32 -10.77 -12.37
CA PRO A 225 15.14 -10.49 -11.58
C PRO A 225 14.79 -11.67 -10.67
N GLN A 226 14.54 -11.37 -9.40
CA GLN A 226 14.06 -12.32 -8.41
C GLN A 226 12.60 -12.02 -8.07
N LEU A 227 11.75 -13.05 -8.10
CA LEU A 227 10.39 -12.96 -7.58
C LEU A 227 10.44 -12.79 -6.06
N MET A 228 9.92 -11.68 -5.56
CA MET A 228 9.89 -11.36 -4.14
C MET A 228 8.60 -11.83 -3.49
N HIS A 229 7.47 -11.61 -4.17
CA HIS A 229 6.15 -12.04 -3.70
C HIS A 229 5.19 -12.18 -4.87
N SER A 230 4.19 -13.05 -4.71
CA SER A 230 3.12 -13.26 -5.67
C SER A 230 1.78 -13.24 -4.95
N PHE A 231 0.86 -12.42 -5.45
CA PHE A 231 -0.56 -12.49 -5.13
C PHE A 231 -1.34 -12.92 -6.36
N ALA A 232 -2.61 -13.28 -6.18
CA ALA A 232 -3.47 -13.73 -7.28
C ALA A 232 -3.59 -12.73 -8.45
N ARG A 233 -3.31 -11.44 -8.21
CA ARG A 233 -3.47 -10.36 -9.20
C ARG A 233 -2.16 -9.78 -9.73
N PHE A 234 -1.05 -9.97 -9.02
CA PHE A 234 0.22 -9.38 -9.42
C PHE A 234 1.40 -10.05 -8.73
N ASP A 235 2.56 -9.91 -9.37
CA ASP A 235 3.85 -10.30 -8.83
C ASP A 235 4.71 -9.08 -8.55
N VAL A 236 5.52 -9.15 -7.51
CA VAL A 236 6.56 -8.17 -7.21
C VAL A 236 7.91 -8.81 -7.44
N TRP A 237 8.69 -8.22 -8.33
CA TRP A 237 10.04 -8.66 -8.68
C TRP A 237 11.05 -7.59 -8.27
N ARG A 238 12.25 -8.02 -7.86
CA ARG A 238 13.38 -7.13 -7.55
C ARG A 238 14.60 -7.55 -8.35
N ALA A 239 15.34 -6.58 -8.86
CA ALA A 239 16.62 -6.81 -9.52
C ALA A 239 17.57 -5.66 -9.17
N THR A 240 18.87 -5.91 -9.23
CA THR A 240 19.90 -4.87 -9.29
C THR A 240 20.24 -4.64 -10.76
N CYS A 241 20.26 -3.38 -11.20
CA CYS A 241 20.68 -3.05 -12.56
C CYS A 241 22.17 -2.73 -12.57
N SER A 242 22.92 -3.32 -13.49
CA SER A 242 24.30 -2.94 -13.79
C SER A 242 24.48 -2.80 -15.29
N GLY A 243 24.93 -1.63 -15.74
CA GLY A 243 25.05 -1.31 -17.16
C GLY A 243 23.68 -1.12 -17.84
N GLN A 244 23.48 -1.78 -18.99
CA GLN A 244 22.22 -1.74 -19.73
C GLN A 244 21.38 -2.99 -19.43
N TRP A 245 20.12 -2.78 -19.08
CA TRP A 245 19.16 -3.87 -18.91
C TRP A 245 18.14 -3.85 -20.04
N HIS A 246 18.08 -4.95 -20.81
CA HIS A 246 17.00 -5.24 -21.74
C HIS A 246 16.10 -6.29 -21.13
N ARG A 247 14.87 -5.92 -20.76
CA ARG A 247 13.86 -6.89 -20.36
C ARG A 247 13.39 -7.64 -21.61
N THR A 248 13.79 -8.90 -21.75
CA THR A 248 13.11 -9.83 -22.64
C THR A 248 11.76 -10.16 -22.00
N ALA A 249 10.66 -9.78 -22.65
CA ALA A 249 9.34 -10.27 -22.24
C ALA A 249 9.37 -11.81 -22.30
N PRO A 250 8.78 -12.54 -21.33
CA PRO A 250 8.55 -13.96 -21.52
C PRO A 250 7.70 -14.16 -22.78
N ALA A 251 8.01 -15.18 -23.57
CA ALA A 251 7.19 -15.57 -24.72
C ALA A 251 5.73 -15.71 -24.26
N SER A 252 4.80 -15.24 -25.09
CA SER A 252 3.35 -15.30 -24.83
C SER A 252 2.95 -16.67 -24.25
N PRO A 253 1.99 -16.72 -23.29
CA PRO A 253 1.48 -17.99 -22.81
C PRO A 253 0.94 -18.82 -24.00
N PRO A 254 1.12 -20.15 -23.99
CA PRO A 254 0.68 -20.99 -25.10
C PRO A 254 -0.83 -20.82 -25.30
N THR A 255 -1.22 -20.63 -26.57
CA THR A 255 -2.62 -20.57 -26.99
C THR A 255 -3.33 -21.85 -26.51
N PRO A 256 -4.48 -21.77 -25.82
CA PRO A 256 -5.23 -22.97 -25.47
C PRO A 256 -5.60 -23.73 -26.76
N PRO A 257 -5.58 -25.07 -26.74
CA PRO A 257 -5.92 -25.85 -27.91
C PRO A 257 -7.34 -25.52 -28.36
N SER A 258 -7.48 -25.17 -29.63
CA SER A 258 -8.78 -25.07 -30.28
C SER A 258 -9.50 -26.40 -30.12
N SER A 259 -10.63 -26.38 -29.42
CA SER A 259 -11.49 -27.56 -29.29
C SER A 259 -12.06 -27.93 -30.66
N PRO A 260 -12.18 -29.23 -30.97
CA PRO A 260 -12.64 -29.74 -32.26
C PRO A 260 -14.13 -29.46 -32.53
#